data_AF-A0A838YWV9-F1
#
_entry.id   AF-A0A838YWV9-F1
#
_cell.length_a   1.000
_cell.length_b   1.000
_cell.length_c   1.000
_cell.angle_alpha   90.00
_cell.angle_beta   90.00
_cell.angle_gamma   90.00
#
_symmetry.space_group_name_H-M   'P 1'
#
loop_
_entity.id
_entity.type
_entity.pdbx_description
1 polymer ?
#
loop_
_entity_poly.entity_id
_entity_poly.type
_entity_poly.pdbx_seq_one_letter_code
_entity_poly.pdbx_strand_id
1 'polypeptide(L)'
;MSQEVKDFFSTYGDFVEKVTSEPSIDLDALKQSFDDVESKSEIKSARLLTAALGLGSETGEFVEIVKKMFLQGKPPSEDNIFHMKRELGDIMWYWTTACASLGLDPFEVISENQKKLEARYGEKFEVERSEIRKDGDL
;
A
#
# COMPACT_ATOMS: atom_id res chain seq x y z
N MET A 1 28.20 -8.94 -21.30
CA MET A 1 27.93 -7.53 -20.92
C MET A 1 29.20 -6.74 -21.19
N SER A 2 29.15 -5.66 -21.97
CA SER A 2 30.35 -4.86 -22.30
C SER A 2 30.89 -4.11 -21.08
N GLN A 3 32.15 -3.67 -21.13
CA GLN A 3 32.75 -2.86 -20.07
C GLN A 3 31.96 -1.56 -19.86
N GLU A 4 31.54 -0.93 -20.94
CA GLU A 4 30.69 0.28 -20.92
C GLU A 4 29.41 0.09 -20.10
N VAL A 5 28.74 -1.05 -20.21
CA VAL A 5 27.51 -1.33 -19.44
C VAL A 5 27.82 -1.50 -17.95
N LYS A 6 28.97 -2.10 -17.60
CA LYS A 6 29.39 -2.19 -16.18
C LYS A 6 29.69 -0.81 -15.61
N ASP A 7 30.41 0.01 -16.37
CA ASP A 7 30.79 1.36 -15.95
C ASP A 7 29.55 2.25 -15.76
N PHE A 8 28.54 2.09 -16.63
CA PHE A 8 27.24 2.73 -16.46
C PHE A 8 26.56 2.34 -15.15
N PHE A 9 26.41 1.04 -14.87
CA PHE A 9 25.74 0.60 -13.64
C PHE A 9 26.51 0.96 -12.36
N SER A 10 27.84 1.03 -12.42
CA SER A 10 28.64 1.55 -11.31
C SER A 10 28.33 3.03 -11.06
N THR A 11 28.36 3.85 -12.12
CA THR A 11 28.07 5.29 -12.02
C THR A 11 26.64 5.54 -11.54
N TYR A 12 25.70 4.73 -12.03
CA TYR A 12 24.30 4.80 -11.59
C TYR A 12 24.14 4.36 -10.14
N GLY A 13 24.86 3.32 -9.69
CA GLY A 13 24.88 2.90 -8.28
C GLY A 13 25.32 4.02 -7.35
N ASP A 14 26.43 4.68 -7.67
CA ASP A 14 26.93 5.83 -6.90
C ASP A 14 25.93 6.99 -6.88
N PHE A 15 25.24 7.22 -8.00
CA PHE A 15 24.18 8.22 -8.07
C PHE A 15 23.00 7.86 -7.17
N VAL A 16 22.52 6.62 -7.24
CA VAL A 16 21.40 6.13 -6.41
C VAL A 16 21.74 6.26 -4.93
N GLU A 17 22.94 5.87 -4.51
CA GLU A 17 23.39 6.01 -3.12
C GLU A 17 23.36 7.47 -2.67
N LYS A 18 23.89 8.40 -3.48
CA LYS A 18 23.92 9.85 -3.17
C LYS A 18 22.54 10.49 -3.06
N VAL A 19 21.54 9.96 -3.77
CA VAL A 19 20.16 10.49 -3.73
C VAL A 19 19.25 9.69 -2.79
N THR A 20 19.76 8.67 -2.12
CA THR A 20 19.03 7.90 -1.11
C THR A 20 19.22 8.54 0.26
N SER A 21 18.14 8.71 1.01
CA SER A 21 18.20 9.30 2.34
C SER A 21 19.06 8.47 3.29
N GLU A 22 19.81 9.12 4.18
CA GLU A 22 20.68 8.44 5.16
C GLU A 22 19.94 7.37 5.99
N PRO A 23 18.72 7.60 6.53
CA PRO A 23 17.96 6.56 7.24
C PRO A 23 17.55 5.35 6.38
N SER A 24 17.68 5.42 5.05
CA SER A 24 17.34 4.31 4.15
C SER A 24 18.55 3.43 3.83
N ILE A 25 19.77 3.85 4.18
CA ILE A 25 21.02 3.11 3.91
C ILE A 25 21.86 2.85 5.16
N ASP A 26 21.68 3.64 6.22
CA ASP A 26 22.36 3.46 7.50
C ASP A 26 21.38 3.08 8.62
N LEU A 27 21.72 2.03 9.37
CA LEU A 27 20.85 1.47 10.40
C LEU A 27 20.75 2.37 11.63
N ASP A 28 21.81 3.08 12.00
CA ASP A 28 21.79 3.92 13.19
C ASP A 28 21.04 5.22 12.92
N ALA A 29 21.18 5.79 11.71
CA ALA A 29 20.33 6.86 11.22
C ALA A 29 18.85 6.43 11.14
N LEU A 30 18.55 5.20 10.72
CA LEU A 30 17.19 4.66 10.73
C LEU A 30 16.61 4.59 12.15
N LYS A 31 17.37 4.06 13.11
CA LYS A 31 16.94 4.00 14.52
C LYS A 31 16.68 5.40 15.08
N GLN A 32 17.60 6.34 14.83
CA GLN A 32 17.43 7.72 15.27
C GLN A 32 16.17 8.35 14.64
N SER A 33 15.90 8.08 13.37
CA SER A 33 14.66 8.54 12.70
C SER A 33 13.40 7.96 13.38
N PHE A 34 13.40 6.69 13.76
CA PHE A 34 12.29 6.10 14.52
C PHE A 34 12.09 6.75 15.89
N ASP A 35 13.17 6.94 16.65
CA ASP A 35 13.12 7.61 17.97
C ASP A 35 12.62 9.06 17.84
N ASP A 36 13.06 9.77 16.80
CA ASP A 36 12.64 11.13 16.50
C ASP A 36 11.15 11.22 16.14
N VAL A 37 10.64 10.27 15.36
CA VAL A 37 9.22 10.22 14.97
C VAL A 37 8.35 9.85 16.17
N GLU A 38 8.72 8.82 16.93
CA GLU A 38 7.98 8.39 18.13
C GLU A 38 7.97 9.47 19.22
N SER A 39 9.07 10.23 19.39
CA SER A 39 9.12 11.30 20.39
C SER A 39 8.32 12.56 20.02
N LYS A 40 8.00 12.75 18.73
CA LYS A 40 7.33 13.96 18.20
C LYS A 40 5.89 13.71 17.72
N SER A 41 5.41 12.46 17.79
CA SER A 41 4.10 12.06 17.24
C SER A 41 3.33 11.19 18.22
N GLU A 42 2.00 11.30 18.21
CA GLU A 42 1.12 10.38 18.93
C GLU A 42 0.87 9.06 18.16
N ILE A 43 1.26 9.04 16.87
CA ILE A 43 1.12 7.87 15.99
C ILE A 43 2.01 6.74 16.50
N LYS A 44 1.43 5.54 16.58
CA LYS A 44 2.18 4.31 16.91
C LYS A 44 2.96 3.85 15.69
N SER A 45 4.17 4.39 15.49
CA SER A 45 4.93 4.23 14.23
C SER A 45 5.27 2.78 13.93
N ALA A 46 5.61 1.97 14.94
CA ALA A 46 5.86 0.54 14.77
C ALA A 46 4.63 -0.20 14.23
N ARG A 47 3.45 0.09 14.79
CA ARG A 47 2.19 -0.51 14.34
C ARG A 47 1.80 -0.03 12.94
N LEU A 48 2.03 1.24 12.64
CA LEU A 48 1.79 1.79 11.31
C LEU A 48 2.71 1.14 10.27
N LEU A 49 3.99 0.92 10.60
CA LEU A 49 4.94 0.23 9.73
C LEU A 49 4.51 -1.22 9.47
N THR A 50 4.07 -1.95 10.51
CA THR A 50 3.47 -3.29 10.35
C THR A 50 2.28 -3.27 9.40
N ALA A 51 1.38 -2.30 9.57
CA ALA A 51 0.20 -2.17 8.72
C ALA A 51 0.57 -1.88 7.25
N ALA A 52 1.46 -0.93 7.02
CA ALA A 52 1.87 -0.52 5.67
C ALA A 52 2.56 -1.65 4.91
N LEU A 53 3.51 -2.34 5.53
CA LEU A 53 4.23 -3.45 4.91
C LEU A 53 3.31 -4.65 4.64
N GLY A 54 2.45 -4.98 5.61
CA GLY A 54 1.50 -6.08 5.47
C GLY A 54 0.45 -5.84 4.39
N LEU A 55 -0.14 -4.64 4.31
CA LEU A 55 -1.05 -4.28 3.23
C LEU A 55 -0.43 -4.50 1.85
N GLY A 56 0.84 -4.09 1.68
CA GLY A 56 1.58 -4.30 0.44
C GLY A 56 1.82 -5.79 0.14
N SER A 57 2.20 -6.58 1.14
CA SER A 57 2.42 -8.02 1.02
C SER A 57 1.17 -8.76 0.56
N GLU A 58 0.07 -8.68 1.33
CA GLU A 58 -1.12 -9.50 1.07
C GLU A 58 -1.89 -9.05 -0.18
N THR A 59 -1.83 -7.74 -0.50
CA THR A 59 -2.34 -7.26 -1.80
C THR A 59 -1.53 -7.85 -2.95
N GLY A 60 -0.21 -7.98 -2.80
CA GLY A 60 0.66 -8.64 -3.78
C GLY A 60 0.31 -10.11 -3.98
N GLU A 61 0.05 -10.85 -2.90
CA GLU A 61 -0.39 -12.24 -2.95
C GLU A 61 -1.73 -12.40 -3.66
N PHE A 62 -2.72 -11.57 -3.30
CA PHE A 62 -4.01 -11.51 -3.99
C PHE A 62 -3.85 -11.24 -5.49
N VAL A 63 -3.04 -10.24 -5.86
CA VAL A 63 -2.75 -9.89 -7.25
C VAL A 63 -2.09 -11.04 -7.99
N GLU A 64 -1.17 -11.79 -7.35
CA GLU A 64 -0.52 -12.94 -7.99
C GLU A 64 -1.54 -14.01 -8.41
N ILE A 65 -2.55 -14.28 -7.59
CA ILE A 65 -3.62 -15.24 -7.90
C ILE A 65 -4.42 -14.76 -9.12
N VAL A 66 -4.88 -13.51 -9.09
CA VAL A 66 -5.63 -12.90 -10.21
C VAL A 66 -4.81 -12.87 -11.50
N LYS A 67 -3.52 -12.50 -11.41
CA LYS A 67 -2.57 -12.48 -12.53
C LYS A 67 -2.43 -13.87 -13.14
N LYS A 68 -2.25 -14.91 -12.33
CA LYS A 68 -2.20 -16.30 -12.81
C LYS A 68 -3.49 -16.70 -13.52
N MET A 69 -4.65 -16.26 -13.01
CA MET A 69 -5.92 -16.59 -13.64
C MET A 69 -6.05 -16.00 -15.03
N PHE A 70 -5.90 -14.68 -15.16
CA PHE A 70 -6.21 -13.97 -16.40
C PHE A 70 -5.04 -13.91 -17.37
N LEU A 71 -3.79 -13.79 -16.90
CA LEU A 71 -2.63 -13.66 -17.80
C LEU A 71 -1.99 -15.00 -18.16
N GLN A 72 -2.33 -16.08 -17.45
CA GLN A 72 -1.85 -17.44 -17.76
C GLN A 72 -2.98 -18.39 -18.16
N GLY A 73 -4.21 -17.87 -18.35
CA GLY A 73 -5.35 -18.65 -18.85
C GLY A 73 -5.81 -19.76 -17.91
N LYS A 74 -5.76 -19.53 -16.59
CA LYS A 74 -6.20 -20.49 -15.57
C LYS A 74 -7.54 -20.04 -14.98
N PRO A 75 -8.68 -20.60 -15.41
CA PRO A 75 -9.98 -20.26 -14.81
C PRO A 75 -9.96 -20.43 -13.28
N PRO A 76 -10.75 -19.64 -12.53
CA PRO A 76 -10.80 -19.76 -11.07
C PRO A 76 -11.23 -21.16 -10.64
N SER A 77 -10.44 -21.78 -9.77
CA SER A 77 -10.82 -22.98 -9.03
C SER A 77 -11.35 -22.63 -7.63
N GLU A 78 -11.99 -23.59 -6.94
CA GLU A 78 -12.37 -23.44 -5.54
C GLU A 78 -11.16 -23.11 -4.64
N ASP A 79 -10.01 -23.74 -4.90
CA ASP A 79 -8.76 -23.45 -4.19
C ASP A 79 -8.30 -22.00 -4.41
N ASN A 80 -8.40 -21.49 -5.66
CA ASN A 80 -8.05 -20.10 -5.93
C ASN A 80 -8.98 -19.12 -5.22
N ILE A 81 -10.29 -19.40 -5.22
CA ILE A 81 -11.29 -18.57 -4.53
C ILE A 81 -11.05 -18.59 -3.02
N PHE A 82 -10.78 -19.76 -2.45
CA PHE A 82 -10.48 -19.89 -1.02
C PHE A 82 -9.20 -19.15 -0.64
N HIS A 83 -8.16 -19.25 -1.46
CA HIS A 83 -6.90 -18.53 -1.24
C HIS A 83 -7.13 -17.02 -1.30
N MET A 84 -7.79 -16.50 -2.35
CA MET A 84 -8.14 -15.08 -2.44
C MET A 84 -8.97 -14.59 -1.23
N LYS A 85 -9.88 -15.41 -0.71
CA LYS A 85 -10.64 -15.08 0.50
C LYS A 85 -9.73 -14.90 1.72
N ARG A 86 -8.69 -15.73 1.86
CA ARG A 86 -7.72 -15.59 2.96
C ARG A 86 -6.94 -14.30 2.84
N GLU A 87 -6.42 -14.00 1.65
CA GLU A 87 -5.70 -12.76 1.40
C GLU A 87 -6.57 -11.52 1.67
N LEU A 88 -7.86 -11.55 1.29
CA LEU A 88 -8.80 -10.48 1.64
C LEU A 88 -9.00 -10.33 3.16
N GLY A 89 -8.98 -11.43 3.91
CA GLY A 89 -9.02 -11.42 5.37
C GLY A 89 -7.77 -10.79 5.97
N ASP A 90 -6.59 -11.16 5.48
CA ASP A 90 -5.31 -10.64 5.95
C ASP A 90 -5.14 -9.15 5.58
N ILE A 91 -5.60 -8.73 4.40
CA ILE A 91 -5.73 -7.31 4.01
C ILE A 91 -6.60 -6.55 5.01
N MET A 92 -7.77 -7.09 5.37
CA MET A 92 -8.65 -6.45 6.36
C MET A 92 -8.00 -6.35 7.75
N TRP A 93 -7.20 -7.35 8.12
CA TRP A 93 -6.44 -7.33 9.37
C TRP A 93 -5.41 -6.20 9.40
N TYR A 94 -4.60 -6.06 8.35
CA TYR A 94 -3.63 -4.96 8.27
C TYR A 94 -4.30 -3.59 8.10
N TRP A 95 -5.40 -3.49 7.35
CA TRP A 95 -6.18 -2.26 7.23
C TRP A 95 -6.74 -1.80 8.58
N THR A 96 -7.28 -2.73 9.37
CA THR A 96 -7.76 -2.43 10.73
C THR A 96 -6.58 -2.03 11.64
N THR A 97 -5.42 -2.65 11.45
CA THR A 97 -4.19 -2.29 12.16
C THR A 97 -3.71 -0.88 11.82
N ALA A 98 -3.87 -0.43 10.57
CA ALA A 98 -3.60 0.95 10.15
C ALA A 98 -4.57 1.94 10.79
N CYS A 99 -5.88 1.64 10.81
CA CYS A 99 -6.87 2.49 11.48
C CYS A 99 -6.48 2.68 12.95
N ALA A 100 -6.14 1.59 13.63
CA ALA A 100 -5.77 1.62 15.04
C ALA A 100 -4.40 2.27 15.31
N SER A 101 -3.46 2.30 14.37
CA SER A 101 -2.20 3.04 14.53
C SER A 101 -2.37 4.55 14.35
N LEU A 102 -3.40 4.95 13.62
CA LEU A 102 -3.77 6.35 13.35
C LEU A 102 -4.86 6.88 14.30
N GLY A 103 -5.40 6.05 15.20
CA GLY A 103 -6.48 6.43 16.12
C GLY A 103 -7.84 6.60 15.44
N LEU A 104 -8.05 5.98 14.28
CA LEU A 104 -9.28 6.06 13.50
C LEU A 104 -10.23 4.92 13.86
N ASP A 105 -11.53 5.20 13.89
CA ASP A 105 -12.57 4.17 13.92
C ASP A 105 -12.75 3.58 12.51
N PRO A 106 -12.51 2.28 12.30
CA PRO A 106 -12.79 1.59 11.04
C PRO A 106 -14.19 1.87 10.46
N PHE A 107 -15.21 1.97 11.32
CA PHE A 107 -16.57 2.25 10.88
C PHE A 107 -16.69 3.65 10.26
N GLU A 108 -16.06 4.65 10.88
CA GLU A 108 -16.05 6.02 10.37
C GLU A 108 -15.32 6.11 9.03
N VAL A 109 -14.16 5.45 8.91
CA VAL A 109 -13.38 5.42 7.66
C VAL A 109 -14.20 4.87 6.49
N ILE A 110 -14.90 3.75 6.68
CA ILE A 110 -15.76 3.16 5.64
C ILE A 110 -17.02 3.99 5.40
N SER A 111 -17.63 4.54 6.46
CA SER A 111 -18.83 5.37 6.34
C SER A 111 -18.56 6.67 5.58
N GLU A 112 -17.41 7.29 5.81
CA GLU A 112 -16.97 8.47 5.06
C GLU A 112 -16.72 8.13 3.59
N ASN A 113 -16.05 6.99 3.31
CA ASN A 113 -15.87 6.52 1.95
C ASN A 113 -17.21 6.27 1.24
N GLN A 114 -18.16 5.62 1.92
CA GLN A 114 -19.50 5.37 1.38
C GLN A 114 -20.21 6.69 1.04
N LYS A 115 -20.28 7.65 1.97
CA LYS A 115 -20.90 8.96 1.74
C LYS A 115 -20.25 9.69 0.56
N LYS A 116 -18.92 9.63 0.44
CA LYS A 116 -18.18 10.19 -0.70
C LYS A 116 -18.60 9.55 -2.03
N LEU A 117 -18.68 8.21 -2.06
CA LEU A 117 -19.09 7.48 -3.26
C LEU A 117 -20.57 7.71 -3.61
N GLU A 118 -21.47 7.76 -2.63
CA GLU A 118 -22.88 8.11 -2.81
C GLU A 118 -23.05 9.54 -3.36
N ALA A 119 -22.27 10.50 -2.86
CA ALA A 119 -22.28 11.87 -3.39
C ALA A 119 -21.76 11.96 -4.83
N ARG A 120 -20.85 11.05 -5.22
CA ARG A 120 -20.27 10.98 -6.57
C ARG A 120 -21.19 10.29 -7.56
N TYR A 121 -21.72 9.13 -7.19
CA TYR A 121 -22.43 8.25 -8.11
C TYR A 121 -23.96 8.25 -7.89
N GLY A 122 -24.46 8.68 -6.73
CA GLY A 122 -25.87 8.47 -6.35
C GLY A 122 -26.13 6.99 -6.06
N GLU A 123 -27.23 6.43 -6.56
CA GLU A 123 -27.59 5.02 -6.36
C GLU A 123 -26.87 4.03 -7.32
N LYS A 124 -26.22 4.52 -8.38
CA LYS A 124 -25.60 3.67 -9.43
C LYS A 124 -24.34 4.28 -10.02
N PHE A 125 -23.40 3.41 -10.39
CA PHE A 125 -22.20 3.80 -11.12
C PHE A 125 -22.54 4.37 -12.51
N GLU A 126 -22.05 5.57 -12.81
CA GLU A 126 -22.06 6.19 -14.14
C GLU A 126 -20.63 6.61 -14.49
N VAL A 127 -20.11 6.18 -15.65
CA VAL A 127 -18.72 6.45 -16.09
C VAL A 127 -18.43 7.96 -16.15
N GLU A 128 -19.37 8.78 -16.60
CA GLU A 128 -19.18 10.24 -16.65
C GLU A 128 -18.98 10.86 -15.26
N ARG A 129 -19.56 10.25 -14.21
CA ARG A 129 -19.40 10.72 -12.82
C ARG A 129 -18.15 10.17 -12.13
N SER A 130 -17.47 9.16 -12.69
CA SER A 130 -16.18 8.70 -12.14
C SER A 130 -15.03 9.65 -12.48
N GLU A 131 -15.14 10.32 -13.62
CA GLU A 131 -14.11 11.23 -14.15
C GLU A 131 -14.25 12.68 -13.65
N ILE A 132 -15.43 13.10 -13.19
CA ILE A 132 -15.70 14.48 -12.73
C ILE A 132 -15.64 14.55 -11.20
N ARG A 133 -14.59 15.19 -10.66
CA ARG A 133 -14.46 15.49 -9.22
C ARG A 133 -15.04 16.88 -8.91
N LYS A 134 -15.71 17.01 -7.77
CA LYS A 134 -16.08 18.34 -7.23
C LYS A 134 -14.85 18.98 -6.60
N ASP A 135 -14.79 20.31 -6.66
CA ASP A 135 -13.69 21.07 -6.06
C ASP A 135 -13.69 20.84 -4.53
N GLY A 136 -12.55 20.39 -3.99
CA GLY A 136 -12.39 20.01 -2.58
C GLY A 136 -12.61 18.53 -2.24
N ASP A 137 -12.90 17.66 -3.20
CA ASP A 137 -13.01 16.21 -3.00
C ASP A 137 -11.62 15.55 -3.12
N LEU A 138 -10.97 15.24 -1.98
CA LEU A 138 -9.66 14.57 -1.89
C LEU A 138 -9.75 13.05 -2.14
#